data_AF-A0A7Y2VLA8-F1
#
_entry.id   AF-A0A7Y2VLA8-F1
#
_cell.length_a   1.000
_cell.length_b   1.000
_cell.length_c   1.000
_cell.angle_alpha   90.00
_cell.angle_beta   90.00
_cell.angle_gamma   90.00
#
_symmetry.space_group_name_H-M   'P 1'
#
loop_
_entity.id
_entity.type
_entity.pdbx_description
1 polymer ?
#
loop_
_entity_poly.entity_id
_entity_poly.type
_entity_poly.pdbx_seq_one_letter_code
_entity_poly.pdbx_strand_id
1 'polypeptide(L)'
;MPAESLTAGLLEPSAYPHPVGEVQLVETHISWVFLTGDFAYKVKKPVKLGFLDFSTLERRRHFCEEELRINRRTAPELYIGVVPIGTVSDRPRIDETPAIEYAVKMRQFSHRARLDRCLAAGELDRADMGQLAVSLAEFHAGIPFRERQQGGQEARCVVRPALNNFRHLDAGRLPDKTRQQLAVIESWTRDQCRGLEARFEERAEQGFVRECHGDLHLENLLLIDGRFVPFDAIEFEPKLRWIDTANDIAFAVMDLLARSRRDLAFSLLNDWLQETGDYGSLGVMRFYLAYRSMVRAVVTAIRREQRAPDRDSARPATETYVELAARLADTPAPTLYLMHGLSGSGKTWVSECMIAGLPALRVRSDVERKRLLHETRGKGSAEGIESGLYRPEVTDETYQAMMRYCATGLGAGFDMIADATFLA
;
A
#
# COMPACT_ATOMS: atom_id res chain seq x y z
N MET A 1 -32.80 -15.69 -6.33
CA MET A 1 -32.43 -15.89 -7.75
C MET A 1 -31.05 -16.54 -7.81
N PRO A 2 -30.80 -17.54 -8.69
CA PRO A 2 -29.47 -18.12 -8.87
C PRO A 2 -28.45 -17.11 -9.39
N ALA A 3 -27.16 -17.31 -9.07
CA ALA A 3 -26.07 -16.40 -9.45
C ALA A 3 -25.98 -16.16 -10.97
N GLU A 4 -26.07 -17.22 -11.78
CA GLU A 4 -26.02 -17.11 -13.24
C GLU A 4 -27.18 -16.31 -13.82
N SER A 5 -28.38 -16.46 -13.25
CA SER A 5 -29.56 -15.69 -13.66
C SER A 5 -29.44 -14.22 -13.27
N LEU A 6 -28.82 -13.93 -12.12
CA LEU A 6 -28.55 -12.57 -11.68
C LEU A 6 -27.53 -11.89 -12.60
N THR A 7 -26.40 -12.55 -12.88
CA THR A 7 -25.35 -11.98 -13.72
C THR A 7 -25.81 -11.78 -15.16
N ALA A 8 -26.50 -12.77 -15.73
CA ALA A 8 -27.07 -12.65 -17.08
C ALA A 8 -28.08 -11.50 -17.18
N GLY A 9 -28.95 -11.34 -16.18
CA GLY A 9 -29.94 -10.26 -16.19
C GLY A 9 -29.32 -8.87 -16.00
N LEU A 10 -28.24 -8.75 -15.21
CA LEU A 10 -27.51 -7.49 -15.04
C LEU A 10 -26.64 -7.11 -16.24
N LEU A 11 -26.38 -8.02 -17.19
CA LEU A 11 -25.73 -7.66 -18.46
C LEU A 11 -26.68 -6.91 -19.42
N GLU A 12 -27.98 -6.86 -19.14
CA GLU A 12 -28.95 -6.16 -19.95
C GLU A 12 -28.96 -4.65 -19.63
N PRO A 13 -28.82 -3.74 -20.62
CA PRO A 13 -28.85 -2.29 -20.38
C PRO A 13 -30.11 -1.80 -19.65
N SER A 14 -31.26 -2.48 -19.83
CA SER A 14 -32.52 -2.16 -19.17
C SER A 14 -32.54 -2.42 -17.66
N ALA A 15 -31.53 -3.14 -17.12
CA ALA A 15 -31.39 -3.40 -15.70
C ALA A 15 -30.99 -2.16 -14.88
N TYR A 16 -30.62 -1.06 -15.55
CA TYR A 16 -30.09 0.15 -14.92
C TYR A 16 -31.07 1.33 -15.02
N PRO A 17 -31.10 2.23 -14.02
CA PRO A 17 -32.03 3.37 -13.97
C PRO A 17 -31.53 4.59 -14.77
N HIS A 18 -30.44 4.45 -15.53
CA HIS A 18 -29.84 5.48 -16.36
C HIS A 18 -29.56 4.92 -17.77
N PRO A 19 -29.32 5.77 -18.78
CA PRO A 19 -28.91 5.30 -20.10
C PRO A 19 -27.64 4.44 -19.99
N VAL A 20 -27.67 3.27 -20.64
CA VAL A 20 -26.55 2.33 -20.74
C VAL A 20 -26.47 1.85 -22.18
N GLY A 21 -25.27 1.86 -22.75
CA GLY A 21 -25.01 1.30 -24.08
C GLY A 21 -24.72 -0.19 -23.99
N GLU A 22 -23.47 -0.52 -23.65
CA GLU A 22 -22.99 -1.88 -23.43
C GLU A 22 -22.61 -2.07 -21.96
N VAL A 23 -22.86 -3.27 -21.42
CA VAL A 23 -22.44 -3.66 -20.08
C VAL A 23 -21.26 -4.61 -20.19
N GLN A 24 -20.13 -4.26 -19.58
CA GLN A 24 -18.97 -5.15 -19.49
C GLN A 24 -18.90 -5.77 -18.10
N LEU A 25 -18.73 -7.08 -18.02
CA LEU A 25 -18.54 -7.79 -16.76
C LEU A 25 -17.05 -8.03 -16.51
N VAL A 26 -16.55 -7.48 -15.39
CA VAL A 26 -15.25 -7.82 -14.83
C VAL A 26 -15.47 -8.72 -13.61
N GLU A 27 -14.88 -9.91 -13.64
CA GLU A 27 -15.04 -10.89 -12.58
C GLU A 27 -13.79 -10.98 -11.70
N THR A 28 -13.97 -10.88 -10.38
CA THR A 28 -12.91 -11.13 -9.38
C THR A 28 -13.17 -12.43 -8.64
N HIS A 29 -12.30 -12.80 -7.69
CA HIS A 29 -12.47 -14.02 -6.90
C HIS A 29 -13.73 -13.99 -6.03
N ILE A 30 -14.17 -12.79 -5.61
CA ILE A 30 -15.24 -12.61 -4.62
C ILE A 30 -16.33 -11.63 -5.08
N SER A 31 -16.25 -11.09 -6.30
CA SER A 31 -17.21 -10.12 -6.81
C SER A 31 -17.39 -10.19 -8.33
N TRP A 32 -18.52 -9.66 -8.80
CA TRP A 32 -18.80 -9.30 -10.17
C TRP A 32 -18.88 -7.77 -10.25
N VAL A 33 -18.22 -7.15 -11.23
CA VAL A 33 -18.25 -5.71 -11.45
C VAL A 33 -18.84 -5.46 -12.83
N PHE A 34 -20.00 -4.81 -12.86
CA PHE A 34 -20.69 -4.44 -14.09
C PHE A 34 -20.36 -2.98 -14.44
N LEU A 35 -19.66 -2.79 -15.55
CA LEU A 35 -19.26 -1.50 -16.10
C LEU A 35 -20.33 -1.04 -17.09
N THR A 36 -20.90 0.15 -16.86
CA THR A 36 -22.08 0.65 -17.60
C THR A 36 -21.81 1.94 -18.37
N GLY A 37 -20.55 2.39 -18.43
CA GLY A 37 -20.13 3.66 -19.02
C GLY A 37 -19.83 4.68 -17.93
N ASP A 38 -20.88 5.24 -17.32
CA ASP A 38 -20.75 6.28 -16.28
C ASP A 38 -20.55 5.68 -14.88
N PHE A 39 -21.13 4.51 -14.62
CA PHE A 39 -21.12 3.86 -13.31
C PHE A 39 -20.60 2.43 -13.39
N ALA A 40 -20.03 1.98 -12.28
CA ALA A 40 -19.69 0.59 -12.04
C ALA A 40 -20.50 0.06 -10.85
N TYR A 41 -20.98 -1.17 -10.95
CA TYR A 41 -21.76 -1.83 -9.91
C TYR A 41 -21.04 -3.10 -9.46
N LYS A 42 -20.49 -3.10 -8.24
CA LYS A 42 -19.78 -4.25 -7.66
C LYS A 42 -20.74 -5.07 -6.79
N VAL A 43 -21.04 -6.28 -7.24
CA VAL A 43 -21.89 -7.27 -6.57
C VAL A 43 -21.01 -8.34 -5.94
N LYS A 44 -21.23 -8.65 -4.66
CA LYS A 44 -20.46 -9.67 -3.95
C LYS A 44 -20.96 -11.07 -4.29
N LYS A 45 -20.05 -12.00 -4.55
CA LYS A 45 -20.39 -13.40 -4.83
C LYS A 45 -20.87 -14.11 -3.55
N PRO A 46 -21.84 -15.03 -3.60
CA PRO A 46 -22.33 -15.76 -2.43
C PRO A 46 -21.37 -16.88 -2.01
N VAL A 47 -20.15 -16.52 -1.60
CA VAL A 47 -19.07 -17.46 -1.24
C VAL A 47 -18.74 -17.43 0.24
N LYS A 48 -18.22 -18.55 0.75
CA LYS A 48 -17.66 -18.65 2.10
C LYS A 48 -16.26 -19.22 2.03
N LEU A 49 -15.27 -18.39 2.38
CA LEU A 49 -13.84 -18.69 2.39
C LEU A 49 -13.30 -18.62 3.83
N GLY A 50 -12.08 -19.08 4.06
CA GLY A 50 -11.49 -19.11 5.41
C GLY A 50 -11.33 -17.76 6.10
N PHE A 51 -11.33 -16.67 5.34
CA PHE A 51 -11.17 -15.28 5.80
C PHE A 51 -12.38 -14.39 5.46
N LEU A 52 -13.44 -14.97 4.88
CA LEU A 52 -14.55 -14.19 4.34
C LEU A 52 -15.86 -14.99 4.27
N ASP A 53 -16.97 -14.39 4.70
CA ASP A 53 -18.30 -15.01 4.61
C ASP A 53 -19.32 -14.06 3.95
N PHE A 54 -19.62 -14.30 2.68
CA PHE A 54 -20.66 -13.64 1.88
C PHE A 54 -21.88 -14.55 1.65
N SER A 55 -22.05 -15.60 2.45
CA SER A 55 -23.07 -16.64 2.20
C SER A 55 -24.52 -16.14 2.29
N THR A 56 -24.81 -15.13 3.12
CA THR A 56 -26.16 -14.58 3.29
C THR A 56 -26.28 -13.19 2.70
N LEU A 57 -27.52 -12.81 2.34
CA LEU A 57 -27.82 -11.50 1.78
C LEU A 57 -27.47 -10.37 2.76
N GLU A 58 -27.74 -10.57 4.06
CA GLU A 58 -27.44 -9.62 5.13
C GLU A 58 -25.93 -9.37 5.24
N ARG A 59 -25.12 -10.43 5.12
CA ARG A 59 -23.66 -10.30 5.12
C ARG A 59 -23.16 -9.57 3.90
N ARG A 60 -23.69 -9.87 2.72
CA ARG A 60 -23.31 -9.14 1.49
C ARG A 60 -23.67 -7.67 1.57
N ARG A 61 -24.85 -7.33 2.09
CA ARG A 61 -25.23 -5.94 2.40
C ARG A 61 -24.22 -5.28 3.34
N HIS A 62 -23.94 -5.91 4.49
CA HIS A 62 -23.01 -5.39 5.49
C HIS A 62 -21.63 -5.11 4.88
N PHE A 63 -21.08 -6.03 4.09
CA PHE A 63 -19.78 -5.82 3.46
C PHE A 63 -19.82 -4.80 2.31
N CYS A 64 -20.96 -4.59 1.63
CA CYS A 64 -21.09 -3.47 0.70
C CYS A 64 -21.04 -2.13 1.45
N GLU A 65 -21.69 -2.06 2.61
CA GLU A 65 -21.67 -0.87 3.48
C GLU A 65 -20.25 -0.63 4.06
N GLU A 66 -19.54 -1.68 4.47
CA GLU A 66 -18.14 -1.57 4.91
C GLU A 66 -17.20 -1.13 3.78
N GLU A 67 -17.35 -1.67 2.57
CA GLU A 67 -16.56 -1.24 1.42
C GLU A 67 -16.76 0.25 1.13
N LEU A 68 -18.01 0.72 1.18
CA LEU A 68 -18.36 2.12 1.03
C LEU A 68 -17.73 2.98 2.14
N ARG A 69 -17.85 2.57 3.40
CA ARG A 69 -17.28 3.28 4.56
C ARG A 69 -15.76 3.42 4.44
N ILE A 70 -15.08 2.34 4.11
CA ILE A 70 -13.62 2.26 4.09
C ILE A 70 -13.05 3.06 2.92
N ASN A 71 -13.61 2.88 1.72
CA ASN A 71 -13.02 3.48 0.53
C ASN A 71 -13.39 4.95 0.31
N ARG A 72 -14.48 5.45 0.90
CA ARG A 72 -14.79 6.89 0.88
C ARG A 72 -13.76 7.76 1.60
N ARG A 73 -12.90 7.17 2.43
CA ARG A 73 -11.82 7.89 3.14
C ARG A 73 -10.78 8.46 2.16
N THR A 74 -10.53 7.75 1.05
CA THR A 74 -9.54 8.12 0.03
C THR A 74 -10.18 8.44 -1.31
N ALA A 75 -11.35 7.88 -1.60
CA ALA A 75 -12.03 8.00 -2.89
C ALA A 75 -13.53 8.37 -2.74
N PRO A 76 -13.88 9.47 -2.04
CA PRO A 76 -15.27 9.83 -1.75
C PRO A 76 -16.11 10.09 -3.01
N GLU A 77 -15.49 10.62 -4.06
CA GLU A 77 -16.12 10.92 -5.34
C GLU A 77 -16.33 9.65 -6.19
N LEU A 78 -15.52 8.62 -5.95
CA LEU A 78 -15.60 7.34 -6.65
C LEU A 78 -16.71 6.45 -6.07
N TYR A 79 -16.84 6.38 -4.74
CA TYR A 79 -17.78 5.49 -4.07
C TYR A 79 -19.11 6.20 -3.73
N ILE A 80 -20.12 5.99 -4.58
CA ILE A 80 -21.39 6.74 -4.56
C ILE A 80 -22.36 6.21 -3.51
N GLY A 81 -22.51 4.90 -3.34
CA GLY A 81 -23.47 4.34 -2.39
C GLY A 81 -23.63 2.83 -2.48
N VAL A 82 -24.46 2.27 -1.59
CA VAL A 82 -24.94 0.89 -1.69
C VAL A 82 -26.37 0.93 -2.22
N VAL A 83 -26.65 0.16 -3.27
CA VAL A 83 -27.95 0.12 -3.94
C VAL A 83 -28.57 -1.28 -3.86
N PRO A 84 -29.89 -1.40 -3.66
CA PRO A 84 -30.57 -2.68 -3.74
C PRO A 84 -30.68 -3.15 -5.19
N ILE A 85 -30.76 -4.46 -5.38
CA ILE A 85 -31.13 -5.10 -6.63
C ILE A 85 -32.40 -5.90 -6.36
N GLY A 86 -33.50 -5.51 -6.99
CA GLY A 86 -34.79 -6.18 -6.91
C GLY A 86 -35.12 -6.91 -8.21
N THR A 87 -36.40 -7.25 -8.40
CA THR A 87 -36.88 -7.85 -9.65
C THR A 87 -38.10 -7.14 -10.19
N VAL A 88 -38.11 -6.89 -11.51
CA VAL A 88 -39.29 -6.42 -12.26
C VAL A 88 -39.59 -7.47 -13.32
N SER A 89 -40.79 -8.06 -13.29
CA SER A 89 -41.17 -9.16 -14.20
C SER A 89 -40.13 -10.29 -14.22
N ASP A 90 -39.70 -10.74 -13.03
CA ASP A 90 -38.68 -11.77 -12.79
C ASP A 90 -37.27 -11.47 -13.34
N ARG A 91 -37.01 -10.24 -13.82
CA ARG A 91 -35.68 -9.79 -14.26
C ARG A 91 -35.02 -8.90 -13.21
N PRO A 92 -33.72 -9.09 -12.91
CA PRO A 92 -33.03 -8.28 -11.91
C PRO A 92 -32.88 -6.84 -12.40
N ARG A 93 -33.03 -5.89 -11.47
CA ARG A 93 -32.93 -4.47 -11.79
C ARG A 93 -32.39 -3.68 -10.59
N ILE A 94 -31.48 -2.75 -10.87
CA ILE A 94 -30.86 -1.87 -9.89
C ILE A 94 -31.87 -0.87 -9.35
N ASP A 95 -31.73 -0.49 -8.08
CA ASP A 95 -32.58 0.46 -7.35
C ASP A 95 -34.04 -0.04 -7.15
N GLU A 96 -34.27 -1.35 -7.28
CA GLU A 96 -35.57 -1.98 -7.06
C GLU A 96 -35.66 -2.71 -5.73
N THR A 97 -36.89 -2.80 -5.20
CA THR A 97 -37.20 -3.49 -3.93
C THR A 97 -38.42 -4.41 -4.07
N PRO A 98 -38.56 -5.49 -3.25
CA PRO A 98 -37.64 -5.93 -2.21
C PRO A 98 -36.29 -6.42 -2.77
N ALA A 99 -35.22 -6.15 -2.04
CA ALA A 99 -33.86 -6.49 -2.48
C ALA A 99 -33.65 -8.01 -2.45
N ILE A 100 -33.22 -8.55 -3.59
CA ILE A 100 -32.71 -9.92 -3.74
C ILE A 100 -31.18 -9.96 -3.69
N GLU A 101 -30.52 -8.82 -3.90
CA GLU A 101 -29.07 -8.62 -3.81
C GLU A 101 -28.73 -7.14 -3.55
N TYR A 102 -27.48 -6.82 -3.23
CA TYR A 102 -26.96 -5.45 -3.14
C TYR A 102 -25.71 -5.25 -4.01
N ALA A 103 -25.51 -4.01 -4.46
CA ALA A 103 -24.29 -3.59 -5.14
C ALA A 103 -23.69 -2.34 -4.49
N VAL A 104 -22.36 -2.24 -4.52
CA VAL A 104 -21.67 -0.96 -4.35
C VAL A 104 -21.70 -0.23 -5.69
N LYS A 105 -22.36 0.92 -5.73
CA LYS A 105 -22.41 1.82 -6.89
C LYS A 105 -21.21 2.77 -6.83
N MET A 106 -20.43 2.79 -7.90
CA MET A 106 -19.22 3.59 -8.04
C MET A 106 -19.27 4.40 -9.34
N ARG A 107 -18.54 5.52 -9.42
CA ARG A 107 -18.21 6.11 -10.72
C ARG A 107 -17.30 5.15 -11.47
N GLN A 108 -17.58 4.93 -12.74
CA GLN A 108 -16.64 4.17 -13.57
C GLN A 108 -15.46 5.07 -13.93
N PHE A 109 -14.25 4.50 -13.93
CA PHE A 109 -13.02 5.18 -14.33
C PHE A 109 -12.34 4.42 -15.46
N SER A 110 -11.49 5.11 -16.21
CA SER A 110 -10.70 4.49 -17.28
C SER A 110 -9.67 3.54 -16.70
N HIS A 111 -9.50 2.35 -17.29
CA HIS A 111 -8.44 1.41 -16.91
C HIS A 111 -7.03 2.00 -17.01
N ARG A 112 -6.85 3.04 -17.85
CA ARG A 112 -5.59 3.80 -17.98
C ARG A 112 -5.25 4.62 -16.73
N ALA A 113 -6.23 4.95 -15.91
CA ALA A 113 -6.02 5.71 -14.69
C ALA A 113 -5.29 4.91 -13.60
N ARG A 114 -5.24 3.57 -13.70
CA ARG A 114 -4.54 2.76 -12.68
C ARG A 114 -3.04 2.95 -12.77
N LEU A 115 -2.39 3.06 -11.61
CA LEU A 115 -0.96 3.36 -11.53
C LEU A 115 -0.07 2.28 -12.13
N ASP A 116 -0.50 1.00 -12.14
CA ASP A 116 0.20 -0.06 -12.86
C ASP A 116 0.25 0.20 -14.37
N ARG A 117 -0.78 0.87 -14.92
CA ARG A 117 -0.87 1.24 -16.34
C ARG A 117 -0.14 2.51 -16.67
N CYS A 118 -0.23 3.53 -15.83
CA CYS A 118 0.59 4.72 -15.96
C CYS A 118 2.08 4.34 -15.95
N LEU A 119 2.49 3.44 -15.04
CA LEU A 119 3.86 2.94 -14.97
C LEU A 119 4.29 2.22 -16.25
N ALA A 120 3.45 1.30 -16.74
CA ALA A 120 3.74 0.54 -17.96
C ALA A 120 3.79 1.42 -19.22
N ALA A 121 3.05 2.52 -19.22
CA ALA A 121 3.06 3.52 -20.29
C ALA A 121 4.24 4.51 -20.18
N GLY A 122 5.03 4.46 -19.11
CA GLY A 122 6.12 5.41 -18.87
C GLY A 122 5.63 6.81 -18.47
N GLU A 123 4.39 6.92 -17.99
CA GLU A 123 3.71 8.16 -17.63
C GLU A 123 3.94 8.57 -16.15
N LEU A 124 4.85 7.89 -15.44
CA LEU A 124 5.18 8.20 -14.05
C LEU A 124 6.65 8.59 -13.88
N ASP A 125 6.86 9.72 -13.21
CA ASP A 125 8.17 10.25 -12.87
C ASP A 125 8.37 10.40 -11.33
N ARG A 126 9.43 11.11 -10.94
CA ARG A 126 9.75 11.35 -9.53
C ARG A 126 8.80 12.33 -8.86
N ALA A 127 8.37 13.37 -9.58
CA ALA A 127 7.45 14.37 -9.05
C ALA A 127 6.10 13.72 -8.73
N ASP A 128 5.66 12.76 -9.56
CA ASP A 128 4.51 11.91 -9.29
C ASP A 128 4.68 11.11 -8.00
N MET A 129 5.86 10.52 -7.77
CA MET A 129 6.14 9.77 -6.53
C MET A 129 6.14 10.67 -5.29
N GLY A 130 6.64 11.90 -5.41
CA GLY A 130 6.56 12.89 -4.33
C GLY A 130 5.13 13.27 -3.99
N GLN A 131 4.28 13.50 -5.01
CA GLN A 131 2.85 13.79 -4.79
C GLN A 131 2.10 12.59 -4.18
N LEU A 132 2.40 11.37 -4.64
CA LEU A 132 1.86 10.15 -4.06
C LEU A 132 2.30 9.99 -2.60
N ALA A 133 3.58 10.25 -2.30
CA ALA A 133 4.11 10.18 -0.94
C ALA A 133 3.37 11.12 0.02
N VAL A 134 3.17 12.38 -0.39
CA VAL A 134 2.40 13.37 0.38
C VAL A 134 0.98 12.87 0.62
N SER A 135 0.28 12.44 -0.44
CA SER A 135 -1.09 11.94 -0.32
C SER A 135 -1.22 10.76 0.64
N LEU A 136 -0.27 9.81 0.59
CA LEU A 136 -0.26 8.65 1.48
C LEU A 136 0.13 9.01 2.92
N ALA A 137 1.06 9.96 3.11
CA ALA A 137 1.42 10.47 4.42
C ALA A 137 0.23 11.18 5.10
N GLU A 138 -0.49 12.02 4.35
CA GLU A 138 -1.72 12.68 4.81
C GLU A 138 -2.82 11.67 5.14
N PHE A 139 -3.04 10.68 4.28
CA PHE A 139 -3.98 9.59 4.53
C PHE A 139 -3.64 8.86 5.83
N HIS A 140 -2.39 8.39 5.99
CA HIS A 140 -1.97 7.69 7.19
C HIS A 140 -2.14 8.55 8.44
N ALA A 141 -1.74 9.83 8.39
CA ALA A 141 -1.85 10.77 9.50
C ALA A 141 -3.31 11.04 9.90
N GLY A 142 -4.23 11.06 8.93
CA GLY A 142 -5.66 11.32 9.14
C GLY A 142 -6.47 10.15 9.68
N ILE A 143 -5.94 8.91 9.63
CA ILE A 143 -6.62 7.73 10.18
C ILE A 143 -6.43 7.69 11.71
N PRO A 144 -7.49 7.49 12.51
CA PRO A 144 -7.35 7.26 13.95
C PRO A 144 -6.47 6.04 14.25
N PHE A 145 -5.58 6.18 15.23
CA PHE A 145 -4.79 5.05 15.71
C PHE A 145 -5.68 4.09 16.52
N ARG A 146 -5.27 2.81 16.55
CA ARG A 146 -5.97 1.80 17.34
C ARG A 146 -5.74 2.06 18.83
N GLU A 147 -6.80 2.25 19.60
CA GLU A 147 -6.68 2.32 21.06
C GLU A 147 -6.03 1.04 21.62
N ARG A 148 -5.16 1.23 22.63
CA ARG A 148 -4.35 0.18 23.23
C ARG A 148 -5.22 -0.99 23.67
N GLN A 149 -5.01 -2.16 23.08
CA GLN A 149 -5.55 -3.40 23.66
C GLN A 149 -4.60 -3.91 24.74
N GLN A 150 -5.13 -4.28 25.90
CA GLN A 150 -4.32 -4.86 26.97
C GLN A 150 -3.68 -6.16 26.48
N GLY A 151 -2.36 -6.28 26.63
CA GLY A 151 -1.62 -7.53 26.48
C GLY A 151 -0.87 -7.76 25.18
N GLY A 152 -0.57 -6.74 24.37
CA GLY A 152 0.42 -6.78 23.26
C GLY A 152 0.24 -7.94 22.27
N GLN A 153 -0.47 -7.70 21.16
CA GLN A 153 -0.78 -8.74 20.19
C GLN A 153 -0.38 -8.38 18.76
N GLU A 154 0.33 -7.27 18.56
CA GLU A 154 0.65 -6.79 17.22
C GLU A 154 1.63 -7.72 16.53
N ALA A 155 2.66 -8.19 17.24
CA ALA A 155 3.62 -9.12 16.69
C ALA A 155 2.92 -10.39 16.18
N ARG A 156 1.94 -10.92 16.91
CA ARG A 156 1.16 -12.09 16.47
C ARG A 156 0.30 -11.80 15.23
N CYS A 157 -0.25 -10.58 15.13
CA CYS A 157 -1.06 -10.14 14.00
C CYS A 157 -0.21 -10.01 12.72
N VAL A 158 1.08 -9.72 12.84
CA VAL A 158 2.02 -9.64 11.70
C VAL A 158 2.65 -10.99 11.37
N VAL A 159 3.16 -11.71 12.38
CA VAL A 159 3.94 -12.95 12.23
C VAL A 159 3.09 -14.07 11.65
N ARG A 160 1.85 -14.24 12.13
CA ARG A 160 1.02 -15.37 11.69
C ARG A 160 0.66 -15.30 10.20
N PRO A 161 0.16 -14.17 9.66
CA PRO A 161 -0.03 -14.03 8.21
C PRO A 161 1.26 -14.20 7.41
N ALA A 162 2.37 -13.61 7.86
CA ALA A 162 3.65 -13.70 7.16
C ALA A 162 4.13 -15.16 6.98
N LEU A 163 4.02 -15.97 8.03
CA LEU A 163 4.39 -17.39 7.97
C LEU A 163 3.36 -18.25 7.23
N ASN A 164 2.08 -17.85 7.20
CA ASN A 164 1.06 -18.59 6.48
C ASN A 164 1.24 -18.51 4.95
N ASN A 165 1.85 -17.45 4.42
CA ASN A 165 2.09 -17.30 2.97
C ASN A 165 2.79 -18.52 2.36
N PHE A 166 3.77 -19.11 3.05
CA PHE A 166 4.52 -20.27 2.55
C PHE A 166 3.67 -21.54 2.44
N ARG A 167 2.58 -21.64 3.21
CA ARG A 167 1.67 -22.80 3.17
C ARG A 167 0.73 -22.76 1.96
N HIS A 168 0.57 -21.59 1.34
CA HIS A 168 -0.35 -21.37 0.22
C HIS A 168 0.33 -21.48 -1.15
N LEU A 169 1.65 -21.70 -1.19
CA LEU A 169 2.38 -21.98 -2.43
C LEU A 169 2.62 -23.48 -2.55
N ASP A 170 2.09 -24.10 -3.61
CA ASP A 170 2.45 -25.48 -3.95
C ASP A 170 3.88 -25.48 -4.53
N ALA A 171 4.85 -25.70 -3.64
CA ALA A 171 6.26 -25.79 -4.02
C ALA A 171 6.49 -26.83 -5.12
N GLY A 172 5.69 -27.92 -5.18
CA GLY A 172 5.79 -28.98 -6.18
C GLY A 172 5.66 -28.49 -7.62
N ARG A 173 4.95 -27.38 -7.85
CA ARG A 173 4.67 -26.80 -9.17
C ARG A 173 5.63 -25.69 -9.57
N LEU A 174 6.51 -25.27 -8.67
CA LEU A 174 7.45 -24.18 -8.91
C LEU A 174 8.80 -24.71 -9.42
N PRO A 175 9.52 -23.92 -10.25
CA PRO A 175 10.89 -24.25 -10.66
C PRO A 175 11.81 -24.45 -9.46
N ASP A 176 12.84 -25.30 -9.61
CA ASP A 176 13.76 -25.64 -8.52
C ASP A 176 14.46 -24.42 -7.89
N LYS A 177 14.86 -23.45 -8.72
CA LYS A 177 15.43 -22.17 -8.25
C LYS A 177 14.46 -21.46 -7.30
N THR A 178 13.20 -21.32 -7.69
CA THR A 178 12.14 -20.68 -6.90
C THR A 178 11.90 -21.44 -5.60
N ARG A 179 11.90 -22.78 -5.64
CA ARG A 179 11.76 -23.64 -4.45
C ARG A 179 12.90 -23.42 -3.44
N GLN A 180 14.14 -23.35 -3.91
CA GLN A 180 15.30 -23.08 -3.06
C GLN A 180 15.22 -21.68 -2.43
N GLN A 181 14.82 -20.68 -3.21
CA GLN A 181 14.59 -19.32 -2.70
C GLN A 181 13.50 -19.30 -1.63
N LEU A 182 12.39 -20.02 -1.80
CA LEU A 182 11.33 -20.09 -0.80
C LEU A 182 11.83 -20.59 0.55
N ALA A 183 12.69 -21.62 0.58
CA ALA A 183 13.26 -22.14 1.82
C ALA A 183 14.13 -21.09 2.53
N VAL A 184 14.95 -20.34 1.77
CA VAL A 184 15.77 -19.24 2.30
C VAL A 184 14.88 -18.13 2.86
N ILE A 185 13.86 -17.70 2.12
CA ILE A 185 12.94 -16.65 2.52
C ILE A 185 12.14 -17.08 3.75
N GLU A 186 11.69 -18.33 3.84
CA GLU A 186 10.95 -18.84 5.00
C GLU A 186 11.83 -18.83 6.26
N SER A 187 13.07 -19.32 6.17
CA SER A 187 14.02 -19.26 7.29
C SER A 187 14.27 -17.83 7.74
N TRP A 188 14.59 -16.94 6.79
CA TRP A 188 14.81 -15.53 7.06
C TRP A 188 13.58 -14.87 7.70
N THR A 189 12.38 -15.16 7.19
CA THR A 189 11.12 -14.61 7.72
C THR A 189 10.93 -15.05 9.18
N ARG A 190 11.20 -16.32 9.50
CA ARG A 190 11.12 -16.82 10.88
C ARG A 190 12.12 -16.12 11.81
N ASP A 191 13.33 -15.85 11.33
CA ASP A 191 14.36 -15.16 12.11
C ASP A 191 14.00 -13.69 12.35
N GLN A 192 13.54 -12.98 11.30
CA GLN A 192 13.07 -11.61 11.41
C GLN A 192 11.84 -11.49 12.33
N CYS A 193 10.88 -12.41 12.22
CA CYS A 193 9.73 -12.44 13.12
C CYS A 193 10.14 -12.51 14.60
N ARG A 194 11.20 -13.27 14.94
CA ARG A 194 11.73 -13.32 16.31
C ARG A 194 12.50 -12.06 16.69
N GLY A 195 13.32 -11.52 15.78
CA GLY A 195 14.13 -10.34 16.05
C GLY A 195 13.35 -9.02 16.11
N LEU A 196 12.19 -8.95 15.43
CA LEU A 196 11.39 -7.73 15.30
C LEU A 196 10.15 -7.70 16.21
N GLU A 197 9.89 -8.75 17.01
CA GLU A 197 8.71 -8.84 17.88
C GLU A 197 8.54 -7.60 18.76
N ALA A 198 9.60 -7.18 19.46
CA ALA A 198 9.56 -5.97 20.29
C ALA A 198 9.30 -4.69 19.48
N ARG A 199 9.81 -4.60 18.25
CA ARG A 199 9.60 -3.44 17.37
C ARG A 199 8.17 -3.36 16.86
N PHE A 200 7.52 -4.49 16.58
CA PHE A 200 6.11 -4.49 16.19
C PHE A 200 5.22 -3.97 17.32
N GLU A 201 5.48 -4.40 18.55
CA GLU A 201 4.74 -3.90 19.72
C GLU A 201 5.04 -2.41 19.99
N GLU A 202 6.31 -1.99 19.93
CA GLU A 202 6.69 -0.58 20.10
C GLU A 202 5.97 0.31 19.08
N ARG A 203 5.89 -0.11 17.82
CA ARG A 203 5.21 0.66 16.77
C ARG A 203 3.70 0.73 16.99
N ALA A 204 3.09 -0.33 17.50
CA ALA A 204 1.69 -0.29 17.93
C ALA A 204 1.48 0.69 19.09
N GLU A 205 2.35 0.67 20.10
CA GLU A 205 2.31 1.57 21.25
C GLU A 205 2.51 3.05 20.85
N GLN A 206 3.31 3.30 19.82
CA GLN A 206 3.54 4.64 19.25
C GLN A 206 2.41 5.10 18.30
N GLY A 207 1.37 4.28 18.08
CA GLY A 207 0.21 4.67 17.28
C GLY A 207 0.40 4.55 15.76
N PHE A 208 1.37 3.75 15.31
CA PHE A 208 1.59 3.47 13.88
C PHE A 208 0.65 2.40 13.31
N VAL A 209 -0.03 1.62 14.17
CA VAL A 209 -1.06 0.66 13.75
C VAL A 209 -2.40 1.38 13.59
N ARG A 210 -2.88 1.45 12.35
CA ARG A 210 -4.06 2.23 11.94
C ARG A 210 -4.95 1.41 11.01
N GLU A 211 -6.19 1.84 10.78
CA GLU A 211 -7.08 1.23 9.77
C GLU A 211 -6.65 1.65 8.35
N CYS A 212 -5.47 1.23 7.92
CA CYS A 212 -4.84 1.52 6.63
C CYS A 212 -5.60 0.92 5.43
N HIS A 213 -5.00 0.92 4.24
CA HIS A 213 -5.60 0.34 3.03
C HIS A 213 -5.57 -1.21 3.05
N GLY A 214 -4.44 -1.79 3.47
CA GLY A 214 -4.26 -3.24 3.61
C GLY A 214 -3.83 -3.96 2.32
N ASP A 215 -4.13 -3.38 1.16
CA ASP A 215 -3.76 -3.88 -0.18
C ASP A 215 -3.27 -2.78 -1.13
N LEU A 216 -2.39 -1.88 -0.65
CA LEU A 216 -1.96 -0.65 -1.34
C LEU A 216 -0.93 -0.91 -2.47
N HIS A 217 -1.24 -1.80 -3.41
CA HIS A 217 -0.40 -2.04 -4.59
C HIS A 217 -0.84 -1.17 -5.79
N LEU A 218 -0.04 -1.10 -6.86
CA LEU A 218 -0.26 -0.13 -7.95
C LEU A 218 -1.59 -0.33 -8.72
N GLU A 219 -2.15 -1.55 -8.74
CA GLU A 219 -3.47 -1.77 -9.36
C GLU A 219 -4.64 -1.18 -8.53
N ASN A 220 -4.39 -0.83 -7.26
CA ASN A 220 -5.34 -0.26 -6.30
C ASN A 220 -5.04 1.23 -6.03
N LEU A 221 -4.30 1.86 -6.93
CA LEU A 221 -4.00 3.29 -6.94
C LEU A 221 -4.39 3.87 -8.29
N LEU A 222 -5.10 5.00 -8.29
CA LEU A 222 -5.53 5.71 -9.49
C LEU A 222 -4.85 7.06 -9.59
N LEU A 223 -4.59 7.53 -10.81
CA LEU A 223 -4.28 8.92 -11.15
C LEU A 223 -5.48 9.50 -11.90
N ILE A 224 -6.30 10.29 -11.21
CA ILE A 224 -7.52 10.91 -11.76
C ILE A 224 -7.41 12.42 -11.54
N ASP A 225 -7.55 13.19 -12.61
CA ASP A 225 -7.50 14.66 -12.58
C ASP A 225 -6.28 15.21 -11.82
N GLY A 226 -5.12 14.55 -12.01
CA GLY A 226 -3.86 14.90 -11.35
C GLY A 226 -3.75 14.52 -9.88
N ARG A 227 -4.68 13.73 -9.34
CA ARG A 227 -4.69 13.26 -7.94
C ARG A 227 -4.49 11.76 -7.85
N PHE A 228 -3.68 11.36 -6.87
CA PHE A 228 -3.50 9.96 -6.52
C PHE A 228 -4.61 9.50 -5.58
N VAL A 229 -5.33 8.45 -5.96
CA VAL A 229 -6.53 7.97 -5.26
C VAL A 229 -6.41 6.48 -4.97
N PRO A 230 -6.11 6.09 -3.72
CA PRO A 230 -6.26 4.70 -3.27
C PRO A 230 -7.71 4.24 -3.33
N PHE A 231 -7.96 3.04 -3.85
CA PHE A 231 -9.29 2.43 -3.94
C PHE A 231 -9.21 0.90 -3.78
N ASP A 232 -10.36 0.28 -3.51
CA ASP A 232 -10.48 -1.17 -3.29
C ASP A 232 -9.68 -1.68 -2.07
N ALA A 233 -9.64 -0.89 -1.00
CA ALA A 233 -9.11 -1.28 0.31
C ALA A 233 -9.88 -2.47 0.89
N ILE A 234 -9.18 -3.34 1.63
CA ILE A 234 -9.74 -4.59 2.16
C ILE A 234 -10.87 -4.32 3.16
N GLU A 235 -12.10 -4.61 2.77
CA GLU A 235 -13.29 -4.42 3.60
C GLU A 235 -13.60 -5.62 4.50
N PHE A 236 -13.22 -6.82 4.08
CA PHE A 236 -13.79 -8.05 4.63
C PHE A 236 -13.08 -8.62 5.86
N GLU A 237 -11.80 -8.31 6.07
CA GLU A 237 -11.03 -8.79 7.22
C GLU A 237 -10.31 -7.62 7.88
N PRO A 238 -10.82 -7.10 9.02
CA PRO A 238 -10.20 -5.99 9.73
C PRO A 238 -8.72 -6.20 10.02
N LYS A 239 -8.28 -7.42 10.34
CA LYS A 239 -6.87 -7.72 10.66
C LYS A 239 -5.91 -7.51 9.49
N LEU A 240 -6.40 -7.44 8.25
CA LEU A 240 -5.57 -7.18 7.08
C LEU A 240 -5.41 -5.68 6.77
N ARG A 241 -6.25 -4.83 7.36
CA ARG A 241 -6.19 -3.37 7.20
C ARG A 241 -5.82 -2.61 8.48
N TRP A 242 -6.05 -3.19 9.66
CA TRP A 242 -5.50 -2.69 10.92
C TRP A 242 -4.05 -3.13 11.02
N ILE A 243 -3.17 -2.35 10.38
CA ILE A 243 -1.76 -2.66 10.20
C ILE A 243 -0.92 -1.41 10.44
N ASP A 244 0.37 -1.64 10.64
CA ASP A 244 1.37 -0.59 10.61
C ASP A 244 1.33 0.23 9.31
N THR A 245 1.36 1.56 9.41
CA THR A 245 1.49 2.46 8.24
C THR A 245 2.71 2.15 7.37
N ALA A 246 3.81 1.67 7.96
CA ALA A 246 4.99 1.20 7.24
C ALA A 246 4.71 -0.06 6.41
N ASN A 247 3.83 -0.94 6.89
CA ASN A 247 3.39 -2.13 6.17
C ASN A 247 2.49 -1.77 4.98
N ASP A 248 1.70 -0.71 5.09
CA ASP A 248 0.84 -0.24 4.00
C ASP A 248 1.68 0.39 2.87
N ILE A 249 2.56 1.35 3.18
CA ILE A 249 3.44 1.98 2.17
C ILE A 249 4.42 0.98 1.55
N ALA A 250 4.90 -0.01 2.33
CA ALA A 250 5.76 -1.07 1.81
C ALA A 250 5.10 -1.82 0.66
N PHE A 251 3.76 -1.89 0.61
CA PHE A 251 3.08 -2.57 -0.48
C PHE A 251 3.29 -1.84 -1.82
N ALA A 252 3.11 -0.51 -1.85
CA ALA A 252 3.33 0.29 -3.06
C ALA A 252 4.81 0.29 -3.49
N VAL A 253 5.72 0.46 -2.52
CA VAL A 253 7.17 0.44 -2.76
C VAL A 253 7.62 -0.92 -3.30
N MET A 254 7.16 -2.02 -2.70
CA MET A 254 7.46 -3.38 -3.17
C MET A 254 6.95 -3.59 -4.60
N ASP A 255 5.75 -3.09 -4.92
CA ASP A 255 5.15 -3.30 -6.23
C ASP A 255 5.90 -2.53 -7.35
N LEU A 256 6.47 -1.36 -7.05
CA LEU A 256 7.43 -0.66 -7.92
C LEU A 256 8.74 -1.44 -8.10
N LEU A 257 9.29 -2.01 -7.02
CA LEU A 257 10.49 -2.86 -7.07
C LEU A 257 10.27 -4.12 -7.92
N ALA A 258 9.10 -4.75 -7.81
CA ALA A 258 8.74 -5.93 -8.60
C ALA A 258 8.63 -5.62 -10.09
N ARG A 259 8.31 -4.37 -10.45
CA ARG A 259 8.28 -3.87 -11.85
C ARG A 259 9.60 -3.23 -12.28
N SER A 260 10.69 -3.48 -11.57
CA SER A 260 12.04 -2.98 -11.88
C SER A 260 12.16 -1.45 -11.91
N ARG A 261 11.23 -0.72 -11.27
CA ARG A 261 11.28 0.75 -11.13
C ARG A 261 11.81 1.14 -9.77
N ARG A 262 13.06 0.72 -9.54
CA ARG A 262 13.81 0.97 -8.30
C ARG A 262 14.00 2.47 -8.05
N ASP A 263 14.21 3.22 -9.12
CA ASP A 263 14.30 4.68 -9.11
C ASP A 263 13.06 5.33 -8.47
N LEU A 264 11.86 4.89 -8.88
CA LEU A 264 10.60 5.41 -8.33
C LEU A 264 10.30 4.84 -6.94
N ALA A 265 10.60 3.57 -6.69
CA ALA A 265 10.38 2.94 -5.39
C ALA A 265 11.13 3.69 -4.28
N PHE A 266 12.40 4.03 -4.51
CA PHE A 266 13.19 4.78 -3.55
C PHE A 266 12.83 6.27 -3.53
N SER A 267 12.36 6.86 -4.63
CA SER A 267 11.78 8.22 -4.61
C SER A 267 10.57 8.27 -3.68
N LEU A 268 9.59 7.37 -3.89
CA LEU A 268 8.37 7.27 -3.07
C LEU A 268 8.70 7.07 -1.58
N LEU A 269 9.62 6.14 -1.27
CA LEU A 269 9.98 5.87 0.11
C LEU A 269 10.73 7.04 0.76
N ASN A 270 11.64 7.71 0.03
CA ASN A 270 12.34 8.90 0.53
C ASN A 270 11.38 10.04 0.86
N ASP A 271 10.44 10.32 -0.04
CA ASP A 271 9.50 11.40 0.15
C ASP A 271 8.50 11.06 1.25
N TRP A 272 8.05 9.81 1.34
CA TRP A 272 7.18 9.37 2.43
C TRP A 272 7.86 9.48 3.81
N LEU A 273 9.14 9.13 3.92
CA LEU A 273 9.92 9.31 5.15
C LEU A 273 10.12 10.78 5.48
N GLN A 274 10.38 11.64 4.49
CA GLN A 274 10.52 13.08 4.67
C GLN A 274 9.19 13.74 5.07
N GLU A 275 8.05 13.27 4.58
CA GLU A 275 6.76 13.83 4.98
C GLU A 275 6.37 13.36 6.39
N THR A 276 6.45 12.06 6.65
CA THR A 276 6.01 11.47 7.92
C THR A 276 7.00 11.68 9.07
N GLY A 277 8.30 11.77 8.79
CA GLY A 277 9.36 11.71 9.81
C GLY A 277 9.54 10.32 10.44
N ASP A 278 8.83 9.29 9.96
CA ASP A 278 8.86 7.94 10.53
C ASP A 278 10.10 7.16 10.04
N TYR A 279 11.30 7.66 10.34
CA TYR A 279 12.55 6.95 10.11
C TYR A 279 12.69 5.71 11.00
N GLY A 280 11.90 5.60 12.08
CA GLY A 280 11.78 4.39 12.89
C GLY A 280 11.26 3.19 12.10
N SER A 281 10.40 3.43 11.09
CA SER A 281 9.86 2.39 10.19
C SER A 281 10.93 1.61 9.45
N LEU A 282 12.11 2.19 9.22
CA LEU A 282 13.22 1.51 8.54
C LEU A 282 13.61 0.22 9.26
N GLY A 283 13.45 0.19 10.58
CA GLY A 283 13.71 -0.98 11.40
C GLY A 283 12.84 -2.20 11.11
N VAL A 284 11.70 -2.03 10.41
CA VAL A 284 10.76 -3.09 10.02
C VAL A 284 10.49 -3.12 8.49
N MET A 285 10.93 -2.10 7.76
CA MET A 285 10.59 -1.88 6.35
C MET A 285 10.96 -3.06 5.44
N ARG A 286 12.16 -3.64 5.57
CA ARG A 286 12.56 -4.78 4.71
C ARG A 286 11.74 -6.02 4.94
N PHE A 287 11.41 -6.28 6.21
CA PHE A 287 10.49 -7.35 6.56
C PHE A 287 9.15 -7.13 5.87
N TYR A 288 8.57 -5.92 5.92
CA TYR A 288 7.33 -5.63 5.23
C TYR A 288 7.43 -5.72 3.70
N LEU A 289 8.50 -5.24 3.08
CA LEU A 289 8.73 -5.38 1.64
C LEU A 289 8.76 -6.86 1.23
N ALA A 290 9.51 -7.70 1.95
CA ALA A 290 9.61 -9.13 1.67
C ALA A 290 8.26 -9.85 1.93
N TYR A 291 7.61 -9.52 3.04
CA TYR A 291 6.28 -10.04 3.39
C TYR A 291 5.24 -9.73 2.31
N ARG A 292 5.13 -8.47 1.87
CA ARG A 292 4.19 -8.06 0.81
C ARG A 292 4.53 -8.67 -0.54
N SER A 293 5.81 -8.85 -0.84
CA SER A 293 6.23 -9.61 -2.02
C SER A 293 5.71 -11.06 -1.97
N MET A 294 5.83 -11.72 -0.81
CA MET A 294 5.27 -13.07 -0.62
C MET A 294 3.75 -13.13 -0.70
N VAL A 295 3.03 -12.11 -0.21
CA VAL A 295 1.57 -12.00 -0.41
C VAL A 295 1.23 -11.98 -1.91
N ARG A 296 1.93 -11.16 -2.71
CA ARG A 296 1.70 -11.13 -4.16
C ARG A 296 2.08 -12.40 -4.89
N ALA A 297 3.14 -13.09 -4.45
CA ALA A 297 3.50 -14.39 -4.98
C ALA A 297 2.33 -15.40 -4.82
N VAL A 298 1.73 -15.45 -3.62
CA VAL A 298 0.57 -16.31 -3.31
C VAL A 298 -0.64 -15.93 -4.15
N VAL A 299 -1.02 -14.64 -4.17
CA VAL A 299 -2.20 -14.17 -4.93
C VAL A 299 -2.04 -14.48 -6.42
N THR A 300 -0.83 -14.26 -6.97
CA THR A 300 -0.54 -14.54 -8.38
C THR A 300 -0.57 -16.04 -8.69
N ALA A 301 -0.09 -16.88 -7.77
CA ALA A 301 -0.13 -18.34 -7.93
C ALA A 301 -1.58 -18.86 -7.94
N ILE A 302 -2.41 -18.41 -7.00
CA ILE A 302 -3.83 -18.80 -6.91
C ILE A 302 -4.58 -18.40 -8.19
N ARG A 303 -4.34 -17.17 -8.70
CA ARG A 303 -4.94 -16.68 -9.94
C ARG A 303 -4.60 -17.57 -11.15
N ARG A 304 -3.34 -18.02 -11.26
CA ARG A 304 -2.90 -18.92 -12.36
C ARG A 304 -3.64 -20.26 -12.35
N GLU A 305 -3.92 -20.82 -11.18
CA GLU A 305 -4.59 -22.12 -11.05
C GLU A 305 -6.08 -22.07 -11.43
N GLN A 306 -6.73 -20.92 -11.25
CA GLN A 306 -8.18 -20.77 -11.44
C GLN A 306 -8.62 -20.54 -12.91
N ARG A 307 -7.72 -20.70 -13.89
CA ARG A 307 -8.00 -20.66 -15.35
C ARG A 307 -8.67 -19.36 -15.84
N ALA A 308 -7.87 -18.32 -16.02
CA ALA A 308 -7.90 -17.55 -17.26
C ALA A 308 -6.45 -17.29 -17.67
N PRO A 309 -6.03 -17.51 -18.93
CA PRO A 309 -4.77 -16.97 -19.40
C PRO A 309 -4.87 -15.45 -19.24
N ASP A 310 -4.21 -14.91 -18.22
CA ASP A 310 -4.10 -13.48 -18.07
C ASP A 310 -3.26 -13.00 -19.26
N ARG A 311 -3.94 -12.44 -20.28
CA ARG A 311 -3.27 -11.76 -21.39
C ARG A 311 -2.65 -10.44 -20.94
N ASP A 312 -2.74 -10.12 -19.65
CA ASP A 312 -2.20 -8.91 -19.07
C ASP A 312 -0.69 -9.01 -18.82
N SER A 313 0.09 -8.73 -19.86
CA SER A 313 1.56 -8.74 -19.83
C SER A 313 2.19 -7.74 -18.84
N ALA A 314 1.39 -6.85 -18.22
CA ALA A 314 1.86 -5.84 -17.29
C ALA A 314 2.07 -6.36 -15.85
N ARG A 315 1.52 -7.54 -15.51
CA ARG A 315 1.62 -8.09 -14.16
C ARG A 315 2.88 -8.94 -13.97
N PRO A 316 3.65 -8.76 -12.88
CA PRO A 316 4.76 -9.64 -12.55
C PRO A 316 4.31 -11.09 -12.31
N ALA A 317 5.18 -12.03 -12.64
CA ALA A 317 4.98 -13.44 -12.37
C ALA A 317 5.16 -13.78 -10.87
N THR A 318 4.64 -14.91 -10.41
CA THR A 318 4.89 -15.43 -9.05
C THR A 318 6.39 -15.48 -8.75
N GLU A 319 7.19 -15.93 -9.71
CA GLU A 319 8.64 -16.05 -9.62
C GLU A 319 9.30 -14.68 -9.39
N THR A 320 8.82 -13.61 -10.04
CA THR A 320 9.36 -12.25 -9.87
C THR A 320 9.26 -11.77 -8.41
N TYR A 321 8.12 -12.06 -7.77
CA TYR A 321 7.90 -11.70 -6.37
C TYR A 321 8.75 -12.56 -5.41
N VAL A 322 8.94 -13.86 -5.70
CA VAL A 322 9.85 -14.71 -4.92
C VAL A 322 11.30 -14.23 -5.06
N GLU A 323 11.73 -13.89 -6.27
CA GLU A 323 13.07 -13.34 -6.51
C GLU A 323 13.30 -12.01 -5.79
N LEU A 324 12.30 -11.12 -5.78
CA LEU A 324 12.36 -9.87 -5.04
C LEU A 324 12.50 -10.12 -3.53
N ALA A 325 11.67 -11.01 -2.97
CA ALA A 325 11.75 -11.37 -1.54
C ALA A 325 13.13 -11.97 -1.18
N ALA A 326 13.68 -12.83 -2.03
CA ALA A 326 15.03 -13.39 -1.84
C ALA A 326 16.11 -12.30 -1.84
N ARG A 327 16.06 -11.34 -2.77
CA ARG A 327 16.99 -10.19 -2.78
C ARG A 327 16.85 -9.28 -1.57
N LEU A 328 15.63 -9.14 -1.03
CA LEU A 328 15.41 -8.34 0.18
C LEU A 328 15.94 -9.03 1.43
N ALA A 329 15.91 -10.36 1.46
CA ALA A 329 16.48 -11.18 2.52
C ALA A 329 18.03 -11.23 2.45
N ASP A 330 18.60 -11.32 1.25
CA ASP A 330 20.04 -11.36 1.00
C ASP A 330 20.63 -9.94 0.85
N THR A 331 20.96 -9.33 1.98
CA THR A 331 21.32 -7.92 2.06
C THR A 331 22.84 -7.72 2.14
N PRO A 332 23.48 -7.02 1.20
CA PRO A 332 24.87 -6.63 1.34
C PRO A 332 25.05 -5.59 2.46
N ALA A 333 26.28 -5.46 2.96
CA ALA A 333 26.62 -4.43 3.94
C ALA A 333 26.29 -3.03 3.36
N PRO A 334 25.52 -2.20 4.09
CA PRO A 334 25.09 -0.92 3.58
C PRO A 334 26.21 0.13 3.62
N THR A 335 26.08 1.15 2.78
CA THR A 335 27.02 2.27 2.68
C THR A 335 26.39 3.56 3.20
N LEU A 336 27.15 4.31 4.00
CA LEU A 336 26.81 5.68 4.38
C LEU A 336 27.50 6.67 3.44
N TYR A 337 26.71 7.49 2.75
CA TYR A 337 27.17 8.60 1.94
C TYR A 337 27.01 9.90 2.73
N LEU A 338 28.13 10.52 3.08
CA LEU A 338 28.15 11.80 3.79
C LEU A 338 28.32 12.94 2.80
N MET A 339 27.32 13.83 2.71
CA MET A 339 27.45 15.05 1.91
C MET A 339 28.28 16.07 2.68
N HIS A 340 29.42 16.51 2.14
CA HIS A 340 30.29 17.47 2.83
C HIS A 340 30.45 18.75 2.01
N GLY A 341 30.33 19.92 2.64
CA GLY A 341 30.57 21.21 1.99
C GLY A 341 29.67 22.36 2.45
N LEU A 342 30.07 23.58 2.09
CA LEU A 342 29.40 24.83 2.47
C LEU A 342 27.94 24.93 1.98
N SER A 343 27.11 25.74 2.63
CA SER A 343 25.76 26.03 2.14
C SER A 343 25.83 26.62 0.72
N GLY A 344 24.91 26.20 -0.16
CA GLY A 344 24.90 26.63 -1.57
C GLY A 344 25.89 25.91 -2.50
N SER A 345 26.72 24.99 -2.00
CA SER A 345 27.71 24.26 -2.83
C SER A 345 27.14 23.15 -3.74
N GLY A 346 25.81 23.05 -3.87
CA GLY A 346 25.16 22.04 -4.71
C GLY A 346 24.99 20.64 -4.11
N LYS A 347 25.28 20.42 -2.81
CA LYS A 347 25.13 19.10 -2.15
C LYS A 347 23.75 18.47 -2.34
N THR A 348 22.69 19.23 -2.11
CA THR A 348 21.32 18.73 -2.25
C THR A 348 20.99 18.37 -3.69
N TRP A 349 21.55 19.08 -4.67
CA TRP A 349 21.41 18.71 -6.07
C TRP A 349 22.12 17.38 -6.38
N VAL A 350 23.34 17.19 -5.86
CA VAL A 350 24.07 15.93 -6.00
C VAL A 350 23.35 14.78 -5.30
N SER A 351 22.88 14.99 -4.06
CA SER A 351 22.18 13.96 -3.28
C SER A 351 20.86 13.55 -3.95
N GLU A 352 20.17 14.48 -4.61
CA GLU A 352 18.97 14.21 -5.40
C GLU A 352 19.27 13.34 -6.62
N CYS A 353 20.33 13.66 -7.37
CA CYS A 353 20.80 12.82 -8.47
C CYS A 353 21.25 11.43 -8.00
N MET A 354 21.83 11.34 -6.79
CA MET A 354 22.26 10.07 -6.20
C MET A 354 21.07 9.17 -5.86
N ILE A 355 19.98 9.70 -5.28
CA ILE A 355 18.76 8.91 -5.02
C ILE A 355 18.21 8.28 -6.32
N ALA A 356 18.50 8.88 -7.48
CA ALA A 356 18.09 8.32 -8.76
C ALA A 356 18.82 7.07 -9.19
N GLY A 357 20.14 7.09 -9.05
CA GLY A 357 21.02 6.01 -9.46
C GLY A 357 21.25 4.98 -8.37
N LEU A 358 21.04 5.36 -7.10
CA LEU A 358 21.36 4.55 -5.93
C LEU A 358 20.08 4.22 -5.12
N PRO A 359 19.95 2.99 -4.61
CA PRO A 359 18.91 2.59 -3.65
C PRO A 359 19.13 3.19 -2.26
N ALA A 360 19.47 4.47 -2.18
CA ALA A 360 19.81 5.11 -0.94
C ALA A 360 18.62 5.90 -0.39
N LEU A 361 18.48 5.89 0.93
CA LEU A 361 17.53 6.71 1.66
C LEU A 361 18.26 7.91 2.24
N ARG A 362 17.65 9.08 2.12
CA ARG A 362 18.25 10.36 2.46
C ARG A 362 17.59 10.93 3.70
N VAL A 363 18.42 11.44 4.59
CA VAL A 363 18.02 12.27 5.71
C VAL A 363 18.57 13.67 5.46
N ARG A 364 17.71 14.68 5.53
CA ARG A 364 18.06 16.07 5.21
C ARG A 364 18.02 16.94 6.46
N SER A 365 19.13 17.61 6.75
CA SER A 365 19.24 18.48 7.92
C SER A 365 18.24 19.65 7.90
N ASP A 366 17.94 20.23 6.74
CA ASP A 366 17.01 21.35 6.62
C ASP A 366 15.55 20.94 6.88
N VAL A 367 15.16 19.73 6.47
CA VAL A 367 13.83 19.16 6.72
C VAL A 367 13.68 18.81 8.20
N GLU A 368 14.62 18.04 8.75
CA GLU A 368 14.52 17.57 10.14
C GLU A 368 14.64 18.69 11.16
N ARG A 369 15.46 19.71 10.87
CA ARG A 369 15.53 20.92 11.68
C ARG A 369 14.18 21.64 11.77
N LYS A 370 13.45 21.76 10.65
CA LYS A 370 12.11 22.36 10.66
C LYS A 370 11.14 21.49 11.46
N ARG A 371 11.18 20.17 11.28
CA ARG A 371 10.33 19.22 12.01
C ARG A 371 10.50 19.35 13.53
N LEU A 372 11.73 19.28 14.01
CA LEU A 372 12.05 19.37 15.45
C LEU A 372 11.57 20.69 16.08
N LEU A 373 11.71 21.81 15.36
CA LEU A 373 11.18 23.10 15.83
C LEU A 373 9.67 23.15 15.89
N HIS A 374 8.97 22.56 14.90
CA HIS A 374 7.51 22.47 14.90
C HIS A 374 7.01 21.60 16.07
N GLU A 375 7.71 20.52 16.39
CA GLU A 375 7.40 19.65 17.53
C GLU A 375 7.60 20.37 18.87
N THR A 376 8.68 21.15 19.01
CA THR A 376 9.04 21.80 20.28
C THR A 376 8.23 23.07 20.55
N ARG A 377 7.83 23.82 19.50
CA ARG A 377 7.17 25.14 19.66
C ARG A 377 5.67 25.15 19.33
N GLY A 378 5.11 24.04 18.88
CA GLY A 378 3.74 23.96 18.38
C GLY A 378 3.56 24.68 17.03
N LYS A 379 2.47 24.37 16.31
CA LYS A 379 2.17 24.86 14.94
C LYS A 379 1.86 26.38 14.83
N GLY A 380 2.21 27.21 15.81
CA GLY A 380 1.59 28.54 16.02
C GLY A 380 2.34 29.80 15.58
N SER A 381 3.64 29.77 15.24
CA SER A 381 4.35 31.03 14.89
C SER A 381 5.41 30.83 13.81
N ALA A 382 5.06 31.11 12.55
CA ALA A 382 6.01 31.11 11.44
C ALA A 382 7.14 32.15 11.64
N GLU A 383 6.83 33.31 12.23
CA GLU A 383 7.78 34.41 12.46
C GLU A 383 8.87 34.10 13.51
N GLY A 384 8.64 33.13 14.39
CA GLY A 384 9.60 32.70 15.43
C GLY A 384 10.50 31.53 15.02
N ILE A 385 10.19 30.84 13.92
CA ILE A 385 10.92 29.64 13.47
C ILE A 385 12.25 30.04 12.83
N GLU A 386 12.24 31.07 11.96
CA GLU A 386 13.46 31.50 11.26
C GLU A 386 14.58 31.99 12.20
N SER A 387 14.21 32.68 13.29
CA SER A 387 15.16 33.18 14.30
C SER A 387 15.73 32.08 15.22
N GLY A 388 15.21 30.85 15.14
CA GLY A 388 15.62 29.71 15.97
C GLY A 388 16.32 28.56 15.24
N LEU A 389 16.22 28.49 13.90
CA LEU A 389 16.72 27.39 13.06
C LEU A 389 18.17 27.02 13.31
N TYR A 390 19.04 28.01 13.48
CA TYR A 390 20.49 27.80 13.53
C TYR A 390 21.08 28.05 14.92
N ARG A 391 20.26 27.97 15.97
CA ARG A 391 20.81 27.95 17.33
C ARG A 391 21.70 26.72 17.50
N PRO A 392 22.82 26.81 18.24
CA PRO A 392 23.72 25.68 18.44
C PRO A 392 23.00 24.43 18.95
N GLU A 393 22.09 24.59 19.90
CA GLU A 393 21.36 23.48 20.52
C GLU A 393 20.46 22.75 19.50
N VAL A 394 19.73 23.51 18.67
CA VAL A 394 18.87 22.97 17.61
C VAL A 394 19.70 22.28 16.53
N THR A 395 20.89 22.80 16.25
CA THR A 395 21.83 22.18 15.31
C THR A 395 22.33 20.84 15.83
N ASP A 396 22.76 20.78 17.09
CA ASP A 396 23.22 19.55 17.73
C ASP A 396 22.11 18.49 17.78
N GLU A 397 20.89 18.88 18.19
CA GLU A 397 19.73 17.98 18.20
C GLU A 397 19.39 17.44 16.81
N THR A 398 19.44 18.30 15.78
CA THR A 398 19.21 17.90 14.39
C THR A 398 20.24 16.85 13.96
N TYR A 399 21.53 17.10 14.21
CA TYR A 399 22.60 16.18 13.79
C TYR A 399 22.52 14.86 14.56
N GLN A 400 22.18 14.88 15.85
CA GLN A 400 21.94 13.67 16.63
C GLN A 400 20.74 12.88 16.10
N ALA A 401 19.64 13.54 15.74
CA ALA A 401 18.50 12.88 15.12
C ALA A 401 18.88 12.24 13.77
N MET A 402 19.57 12.98 12.91
CA MET A 402 20.07 12.46 11.64
C MET A 402 20.97 11.23 11.81
N MET A 403 21.91 11.28 12.77
CA MET A 403 22.77 10.13 13.08
C MET A 403 21.97 8.92 13.54
N ARG A 404 20.94 9.11 14.39
CA ARG A 404 20.04 8.03 14.80
C ARG A 404 19.27 7.44 13.61
N TYR A 405 18.73 8.28 12.72
CA TYR A 405 17.98 7.83 11.55
C TYR A 405 18.87 7.07 10.56
N CYS A 406 20.07 7.59 10.28
CA CYS A 406 21.07 6.89 9.47
C CYS A 406 21.47 5.55 10.13
N ALA A 407 21.71 5.52 11.44
CA ALA A 407 22.03 4.29 12.15
C ALA A 407 20.88 3.25 12.08
N THR A 408 19.62 3.67 12.20
CA THR A 408 18.47 2.77 12.02
C THR A 408 18.42 2.22 10.59
N GLY A 409 18.60 3.07 9.59
CA GLY A 409 18.60 2.66 8.18
C GLY A 409 19.74 1.70 7.83
N LEU A 410 20.97 2.02 8.25
CA LEU A 410 22.14 1.14 8.10
C LEU A 410 21.95 -0.17 8.89
N GLY A 411 21.42 -0.11 10.11
CA GLY A 411 21.11 -1.32 10.90
C GLY A 411 20.06 -2.21 10.24
N ALA A 412 19.17 -1.63 9.43
CA ALA A 412 18.23 -2.34 8.57
C ALA A 412 18.82 -2.70 7.18
N GLY A 413 20.08 -2.34 6.90
CA GLY A 413 20.78 -2.67 5.66
C GLY A 413 20.48 -1.75 4.47
N PHE A 414 19.85 -0.60 4.68
CA PHE A 414 19.67 0.41 3.63
C PHE A 414 20.92 1.26 3.49
N ASP A 415 21.29 1.56 2.24
CA ASP A 415 22.24 2.64 1.96
C ASP A 415 21.63 3.96 2.43
N MET A 416 22.43 4.79 3.11
CA MET A 416 21.95 6.04 3.69
C MET A 416 22.74 7.23 3.14
N ILE A 417 22.06 8.32 2.82
CA ILE A 417 22.66 9.62 2.51
C ILE A 417 22.35 10.58 3.65
N ALA A 418 23.38 11.07 4.32
CA ALA A 418 23.24 12.18 5.26
C ALA A 418 23.50 13.50 4.52
N ASP A 419 22.44 14.25 4.27
CA ASP A 419 22.50 15.55 3.57
C ASP A 419 22.52 16.70 4.58
N ALA A 420 23.73 17.04 5.00
CA ALA A 420 24.04 18.18 5.85
C ALA A 420 25.33 18.85 5.37
N THR A 421 25.80 19.89 6.07
CA THR A 421 27.05 20.56 5.69
C THR A 421 28.29 19.81 6.18
N PHE A 422 28.21 19.13 7.33
CA PHE A 422 29.31 18.43 8.02
C PHE A 422 30.63 19.22 7.99
N LEU A 423 30.61 20.45 8.53
CA LEU A 423 31.75 21.37 8.57
C LEU A 423 32.36 21.40 9.98
N ALA A 424 33.19 20.40 10.27
CA ALA A 424 33.92 20.19 11.53
C ALA A 424 33.08 19.81 12.76
#